data_AF-V5U5K9-F1
#
_entry.id   AF-V5U5K9-F1
#
_cell.length_a   1.000
_cell.length_b   1.000
_cell.length_c   1.000
_cell.angle_alpha   90.00
_cell.angle_beta   90.00
_cell.angle_gamma   90.00
#
_symmetry.space_group_name_H-M   'P 1'
#
loop_
_entity.id
_entity.type
_entity.pdbx_description
1 polymer ?
#
loop_
_entity_poly.entity_id
_entity_poly.type
_entity_poly.pdbx_seq_one_letter_code
_entity_poly.pdbx_strand_id
1 'polypeptide(L)' 'MSILTTRNPAIISIAVFLDAFIGGPLTGASMNPARSFGPALAMGYWDNQWLYWAAPLSGGLAAVACCQLFMPQLKSPSPE' A
#
# COMPACT_ATOMS: atom_id res chain seq x y z
N MET A 1 13.53 17.04 9.56
CA MET A 1 12.06 16.80 9.49
C MET A 1 11.85 15.35 9.87
N SER A 2 11.40 15.17 11.11
CA SER A 2 11.69 13.99 11.92
C SER A 2 10.86 12.77 11.50
N ILE A 3 11.41 11.57 11.71
CA ILE A 3 10.79 10.24 11.58
C ILE A 3 9.40 10.11 12.27
N LEU A 4 9.02 11.10 13.07
CA LEU A 4 7.73 11.29 13.70
C LEU A 4 6.57 11.56 12.72
N THR A 5 6.80 12.14 11.53
CA THR A 5 5.72 12.32 10.53
C THR A 5 5.34 11.00 9.85
N THR A 6 6.32 10.13 9.60
CA THR A 6 6.11 8.84 8.91
C THR A 6 5.30 7.82 9.75
N ARG A 7 5.25 8.01 11.08
CA ARG A 7 4.56 7.10 12.02
C ARG A 7 3.22 7.65 12.54
N ASN A 8 2.68 8.71 11.93
CA ASN A 8 1.40 9.24 12.35
C ASN A 8 0.24 8.38 11.79
N PRO A 9 -0.50 7.64 12.64
CA PRO A 9 -1.58 6.76 12.18
C PRO A 9 -2.72 7.55 11.52
N ALA A 10 -2.89 8.84 11.84
CA ALA A 10 -3.90 9.68 11.21
C ALA A 10 -3.59 9.91 9.72
N ILE A 11 -2.32 10.14 9.37
CA ILE A 11 -1.92 10.38 7.96
C ILE A 11 -2.16 9.10 7.15
N ILE A 12 -1.77 7.95 7.68
CA ILE A 12 -1.99 6.65 7.03
C ILE A 12 -3.49 6.38 6.87
N SER A 13 -4.29 6.61 7.92
CA SER A 13 -5.74 6.40 7.89
C SER A 13 -6.44 7.29 6.87
N ILE A 14 -6.06 8.57 6.78
CA ILE A 14 -6.63 9.50 5.80
C ILE A 14 -6.27 9.07 4.37
N ALA A 15 -5.02 8.66 4.13
CA ALA A 15 -4.61 8.16 2.82
C ALA A 15 -5.41 6.91 2.42
N VAL A 16 -5.58 5.96 3.35
CA VAL A 16 -6.36 4.74 3.10
C VAL A 16 -7.84 5.07 2.87
N PHE A 17 -8.41 6.00 3.63
CA PHE A 17 -9.79 6.44 3.47
C PHE A 17 -10.05 7.06 2.10
N LEU A 18 -9.18 7.96 1.64
CA LEU A 18 -9.35 8.63 0.36
C LEU A 18 -9.23 7.66 -0.82
N ASP A 19 -8.27 6.74 -0.76
CA ASP A 19 -8.17 5.68 -1.77
C ASP A 19 -9.40 4.76 -1.74
N ALA A 20 -9.88 4.36 -0.56
CA ALA A 20 -11.10 3.56 -0.47
C ALA A 20 -12.36 4.28 -0.98
N PHE A 21 -12.43 5.60 -0.80
CA PHE A 21 -13.52 6.42 -1.30
C PHE A 21 -13.57 6.43 -2.84
N ILE A 22 -12.40 6.44 -3.50
CA ILE A 22 -12.30 6.50 -4.97
C ILE A 22 -12.24 5.10 -5.58
N GLY A 23 -11.37 4.24 -5.07
CA GLY A 23 -11.08 2.88 -5.57
C GLY A 23 -12.04 1.81 -5.07
N GLY A 24 -12.87 2.11 -4.06
CA GLY A 24 -13.87 1.19 -3.50
C GLY A 24 -14.84 0.67 -4.56
N PRO A 25 -15.54 1.55 -5.31
CA PRO A 25 -16.46 1.13 -6.37
C PRO A 25 -15.79 0.39 -7.55
N LEU A 26 -14.47 0.55 -7.74
CA LEU A 26 -13.74 -0.03 -8.86
C LEU A 26 -13.21 -1.43 -8.55
N THR A 27 -12.58 -1.61 -7.39
CA THR A 27 -11.85 -2.84 -7.04
C THR A 27 -12.07 -3.33 -5.61
N GLY A 28 -12.91 -2.64 -4.83
CA GLY A 28 -13.10 -2.90 -3.40
C GLY A 28 -11.99 -2.35 -2.50
N ALA A 29 -11.06 -1.56 -3.06
CA ALA A 29 -9.94 -0.88 -2.39
C ALA A 29 -9.21 -1.77 -1.37
N SER A 30 -8.61 -2.85 -1.88
CA SER A 30 -7.93 -3.82 -1.03
C SER A 30 -6.65 -3.25 -0.41
N MET A 31 -5.75 -2.75 -1.26
CA MET A 31 -4.41 -2.18 -0.96
C MET A 31 -3.47 -3.09 -0.15
N ASN A 32 -3.96 -4.23 0.31
CA ASN A 32 -3.30 -5.13 1.23
C ASN A 32 -3.69 -6.57 0.85
N PRO A 33 -2.75 -7.37 0.32
CA PRO A 33 -3.03 -8.73 -0.09
C PRO A 33 -3.64 -9.60 1.02
N ALA A 34 -3.21 -9.42 2.28
CA ALA A 34 -3.76 -10.16 3.41
C ALA A 34 -5.23 -9.80 3.69
N ARG A 35 -5.62 -8.53 3.49
CA ARG A 35 -7.01 -8.07 3.63
C ARG A 35 -7.91 -8.70 2.57
N SER A 36 -7.42 -8.92 1.34
CA SER A 36 -8.17 -9.66 0.31
C SER A 36 -8.13 -11.18 0.51
N PHE A 37 -7.03 -11.72 1.05
CA PHE A 37 -6.85 -13.16 1.18
C PHE A 37 -7.81 -13.81 2.18
N GLY A 38 -8.06 -13.17 3.33
CA GLY A 38 -8.94 -13.72 4.37
C GLY A 38 -10.35 -14.08 3.86
N PRO A 39 -11.09 -13.11 3.26
CA PRO A 39 -12.41 -13.38 2.69
C PRO A 39 -12.36 -14.36 1.52
N ALA A 40 -11.33 -14.29 0.65
CA ALA A 40 -11.18 -15.21 -0.47
C ALA A 40 -11.07 -16.67 0.00
N LEU A 41 -10.27 -16.91 1.03
CA LEU A 41 -10.12 -18.24 1.64
C LEU A 41 -11.39 -18.69 2.35
N ALA A 42 -12.03 -17.80 3.13
CA ALA A 42 -13.20 -18.13 3.92
C ALA A 42 -14.46 -18.41 3.06
N MET A 43 -14.61 -17.67 1.95
CA MET A 43 -15.76 -17.79 1.05
C MET A 43 -15.48 -18.66 -0.18
N GLY A 44 -14.24 -19.13 -0.37
CA GLY A 44 -13.83 -19.92 -1.53
C GLY A 44 -13.83 -19.14 -2.85
N TYR A 45 -13.81 -17.81 -2.79
CA TYR A 45 -13.88 -16.93 -3.96
C TYR A 45 -12.49 -16.41 -4.32
N TRP A 46 -11.91 -16.93 -5.40
CA TRP A 46 -10.53 -16.67 -5.81
C TRP A 46 -10.42 -15.84 -7.09
N ASP A 47 -11.54 -15.37 -7.63
CA ASP A 47 -11.56 -14.63 -8.88
C ASP A 47 -10.68 -13.39 -8.79
N ASN A 48 -9.78 -13.26 -9.77
CA ASN A 48 -8.83 -12.15 -9.86
C ASN A 48 -7.94 -11.96 -8.62
N GLN A 49 -7.82 -12.96 -7.74
CA GLN A 49 -7.07 -12.81 -6.49
C GLN A 49 -5.61 -12.40 -6.72
N TRP A 50 -5.01 -12.87 -7.81
CA TRP A 50 -3.64 -12.52 -8.19
C TRP A 50 -3.44 -11.01 -8.39
N LEU A 51 -4.45 -10.25 -8.82
CA LEU A 51 -4.38 -8.79 -8.95
C LEU A 51 -4.18 -8.12 -7.60
N TYR A 52 -4.82 -8.64 -6.55
CA TYR A 52 -4.67 -8.15 -5.17
C TYR A 52 -3.30 -8.45 -4.57
N TRP A 53 -2.46 -9.25 -5.22
CA TRP A 53 -1.05 -9.41 -4.88
C TRP A 53 -0.16 -8.56 -5.78
N ALA A 54 -0.30 -8.72 -7.09
CA ALA A 54 0.58 -8.07 -8.06
C ALA A 54 0.49 -6.53 -8.00
N ALA A 55 -0.73 -5.97 -7.90
CA ALA A 55 -0.91 -4.52 -7.90
C ALA A 55 -0.39 -3.85 -6.61
N PRO A 56 -0.73 -4.29 -5.37
CA PRO A 56 -0.19 -3.65 -4.17
C PRO A 56 1.33 -3.78 -4.05
N LEU A 57 1.91 -4.93 -4.45
CA LEU A 57 3.37 -5.14 -4.37
C LEU A 57 4.12 -4.26 -5.36
N SER A 58 3.67 -4.19 -6.63
CA SER A 58 4.28 -3.30 -7.61
C SER A 58 4.09 -1.83 -7.26
N GLY A 59 2.92 -1.43 -6.74
CA GLY A 59 2.66 -0.08 -6.25
C GLY A 59 3.57 0.31 -5.08
N GLY A 60 3.79 -0.61 -4.13
CA GLY A 60 4.73 -0.41 -3.02
C GLY A 60 6.17 -0.22 -3.49
N LEU A 61 6.63 -1.05 -4.44
CA LEU A 61 7.96 -0.91 -5.05
C LEU A 61 8.10 0.42 -5.81
N ALA A 62 7.09 0.80 -6.58
CA ALA A 62 7.06 2.08 -7.28
C ALA A 62 7.11 3.26 -6.30
N ALA A 63 6.37 3.19 -5.17
CA ALA A 63 6.41 4.21 -4.14
C ALA A 63 7.81 4.36 -3.53
N VAL A 64 8.50 3.24 -3.23
CA VAL A 64 9.89 3.29 -2.74
C VAL A 64 10.82 3.95 -3.76
N ALA A 65 10.72 3.55 -5.04
CA ALA A 65 11.52 4.16 -6.11
C ALA A 65 11.27 5.66 -6.23
N CYS A 66 10.00 6.09 -6.22
CA CYS A 66 9.62 7.50 -6.22
C CYS A 66 10.18 8.25 -5.00
N CYS A 67 10.05 7.70 -3.80
CA CYS A 67 10.63 8.30 -2.60
C CYS A 67 12.14 8.45 -2.71
N GLN A 68 12.86 7.46 -3.25
CA GLN A 68 14.31 7.57 -3.41
C GLN A 68 14.72 8.64 -4.43
N LEU A 69 13.96 8.79 -5.52
CA LEU A 69 14.26 9.76 -6.58
C LEU A 69 13.92 11.19 -6.16
N PHE A 70 12.76 11.40 -5.51
CA PHE A 70 12.26 12.74 -5.19
C PHE A 70 12.57 13.18 -3.76
N MET A 71 12.87 12.26 -2.86
CA MET A 71 13.17 12.53 -1.45
C MET A 71 14.51 11.88 -1.05
N PRO A 72 15.64 12.31 -1.65
CA PRO A 72 16.96 11.72 -1.39
C PRO A 72 17.38 11.81 0.08
N GLN A 73 16.80 12.75 0.84
CA GLN A 73 17.02 12.92 2.28
C GLN A 73 16.49 11.74 3.13
N LEU A 74 15.68 10.85 2.56
CA LEU A 74 15.18 9.62 3.21
C LEU A 74 16.03 8.39 2.89
N LYS A 75 17.07 8.53 2.05
CA LYS A 75 17.98 7.43 1.73
C LYS A 75 18.75 7.05 3.01
N SER A 76 18.56 5.82 3.48
CA SER A 76 19.35 5.28 4.60
C SER A 76 20.84 5.31 4.24
N PRO A 77 21.75 5.56 5.20
CA PRO A 77 23.19 5.49 4.96
C PRO A 77 23.55 4.12 4.35
N SER A 78 24.46 4.11 3.37
CA SER A 78 24.98 2.84 2.84
C SER A 78 25.63 2.05 3.98
N PRO A 79 25.39 0.74 4.10
CA PRO A 79 26.18 -0.09 5.01
C PRO A 79 27.61 -0.13 4.48
N GLU A 80 28.54 0.41 5.26
CA GLU A 80 30.00 0.25 5.10
C GLU A 80 30.42 -1.16 5.53
#